data_AF-A0A1D7VU91-F1
#
_entry.id   AF-A0A1D7VU91-F1
#
_cell.length_a   1.000
_cell.length_b   1.000
_cell.length_c   1.000
_cell.angle_alpha   90.00
_cell.angle_beta   90.00
_cell.angle_gamma   90.00
#
_symmetry.space_group_name_H-M   'P 1'
#
loop_
_entity.id
_entity.type
_entity.pdbx_description
1 polymer ?
#
loop_
_entity_poly.entity_id
_entity_poly.type
_entity_poly.pdbx_seq_one_letter_code
_entity_poly.pdbx_strand_id
1 'polypeptide(L)'
;MSRSLRRGVLAATVLSLSVVSLSACAAGNDAQTLQVKPDNAATSVGDIKIQNANVITQPDVNAKGPAVVAATVFNNGAKDQKLTAIDIAGQSAKLTPAGGGSGQITVPAGGSVVLGGKDNASAVLASGREAVQDGNIQSLTFTLSTTGKVKANAYVIPATSYFQGYGPSQLPQPSGSASPSGSAKPSESGKPSGSASPSTSGKPGAGGAHAGH
;
A
#
# COMPACT_ATOMS: atom_id res chain seq x y z
N MET A 1 -42.04 -53.84 -46.38
CA MET A 1 -41.60 -52.86 -45.36
C MET A 1 -40.94 -51.67 -46.05
N SER A 2 -41.60 -50.51 -46.05
CA SER A 2 -41.32 -49.36 -46.90
C SER A 2 -39.91 -48.78 -46.71
N ARG A 3 -39.16 -48.69 -47.81
CA ARG A 3 -37.80 -48.11 -47.87
C ARG A 3 -37.74 -46.63 -47.47
N SER A 4 -38.87 -45.93 -47.48
CA SER A 4 -39.01 -44.52 -47.07
C SER A 4 -38.81 -44.32 -45.56
N LEU A 5 -39.33 -45.21 -44.71
CA LEU A 5 -39.16 -45.14 -43.26
C LEU A 5 -37.69 -45.31 -42.85
N ARG A 6 -36.94 -46.19 -43.53
CA ARG A 6 -35.52 -46.40 -43.25
C ARG A 6 -34.63 -45.20 -43.61
N ARG A 7 -35.01 -44.44 -44.64
CA ARG A 7 -34.28 -43.23 -45.05
C ARG A 7 -34.60 -42.01 -44.19
N GLY A 8 -35.84 -41.88 -43.71
CA GLY A 8 -36.22 -40.82 -42.77
C GLY A 8 -35.52 -40.92 -41.41
N VAL A 9 -35.35 -42.14 -40.90
CA VAL A 9 -34.64 -42.38 -39.62
C VAL A 9 -33.15 -42.01 -39.74
N LEU A 10 -32.49 -42.32 -40.85
CA LEU A 10 -31.08 -41.99 -41.08
C LEU A 10 -30.82 -40.47 -41.17
N ALA A 11 -31.74 -39.70 -41.77
CA ALA A 11 -31.60 -38.25 -41.82
C ALA A 11 -31.83 -37.60 -40.44
N ALA A 12 -32.78 -38.13 -39.66
CA ALA A 12 -33.08 -37.63 -38.32
C ALA A 12 -31.93 -37.87 -37.31
N THR A 13 -31.22 -39.00 -37.41
CA THR A 13 -30.07 -39.28 -36.53
C THR A 13 -28.87 -38.39 -36.81
N VAL A 14 -28.59 -38.04 -38.06
CA VAL A 14 -27.47 -37.14 -38.41
C VAL A 14 -27.71 -35.72 -37.85
N LEU A 15 -28.94 -35.21 -37.96
CA LEU A 15 -29.28 -33.87 -37.44
C LEU A 15 -29.24 -33.83 -35.91
N SER A 16 -29.70 -34.88 -35.22
CA SER A 16 -29.67 -34.94 -33.75
C SER A 16 -28.26 -35.15 -33.19
N LEU A 17 -27.41 -35.94 -33.85
CA LEU A 17 -26.00 -36.09 -33.46
C LEU A 17 -25.19 -34.79 -33.66
N SER A 18 -25.55 -33.98 -34.67
CA SER A 18 -24.90 -32.70 -34.95
C SER A 18 -25.17 -31.65 -33.86
N VAL A 19 -26.36 -31.64 -33.28
CA VAL A 19 -26.70 -30.69 -32.18
C VAL A 19 -25.96 -31.05 -30.89
N VAL A 20 -25.80 -32.34 -30.60
CA VAL A 20 -25.09 -32.82 -29.39
C VAL A 20 -23.58 -32.60 -29.48
N SER A 21 -22.99 -32.71 -30.68
CA SER A 21 -21.56 -32.45 -30.86
C SER A 21 -21.20 -30.96 -30.85
N LEU A 22 -22.12 -30.07 -31.24
CA LEU A 22 -21.91 -28.61 -31.18
C LEU A 22 -22.01 -28.04 -29.75
N SER A 23 -22.77 -28.69 -28.87
CA SER A 23 -22.90 -28.29 -27.45
C SER A 23 -21.80 -28.86 -26.54
N ALA A 24 -20.97 -29.78 -27.03
CA ALA A 24 -19.92 -30.43 -26.24
C ALA A 24 -18.77 -29.50 -25.80
N CYS A 25 -18.61 -28.32 -26.43
CA CYS A 25 -17.68 -27.27 -25.99
C CYS A 25 -18.40 -26.03 -25.42
N ALA A 26 -19.71 -26.07 -25.25
CA ALA A 26 -20.45 -24.95 -24.68
C ALA A 26 -20.27 -24.98 -23.15
N ALA A 27 -19.24 -24.29 -22.66
CA ALA A 27 -19.06 -24.04 -21.23
C ALA A 27 -20.25 -23.23 -20.62
N GLY A 28 -21.15 -22.71 -21.47
CA GLY A 28 -22.41 -22.09 -21.06
C GLY A 28 -22.22 -20.78 -20.29
N ASN A 29 -23.32 -20.26 -19.76
CA ASN A 29 -23.32 -19.08 -18.89
C ASN A 29 -22.80 -19.38 -17.46
N ASP A 30 -22.61 -20.66 -17.13
CA ASP A 30 -22.17 -21.16 -15.82
C ASP A 30 -20.83 -21.88 -15.92
N ALA A 31 -19.97 -21.45 -16.85
CA ALA A 31 -18.64 -22.02 -17.00
C ALA A 31 -17.85 -21.92 -15.68
N GLN A 32 -17.19 -23.00 -15.29
CA GLN A 32 -16.29 -23.00 -14.12
C GLN A 32 -15.21 -21.91 -14.22
N THR A 33 -14.83 -21.51 -15.44
CA THR A 33 -13.89 -20.42 -15.69
C THR A 33 -14.42 -19.04 -15.28
N LEU A 34 -15.74 -18.83 -15.24
CA LEU A 34 -16.36 -17.58 -14.75
C LEU A 34 -16.37 -17.49 -13.23
N GLN A 35 -16.16 -18.62 -12.52
CA GLN A 35 -16.07 -18.66 -11.07
C GLN A 35 -14.67 -18.28 -10.56
N VAL A 36 -13.67 -18.28 -11.45
CA VAL A 36 -12.32 -17.80 -11.13
C VAL A 36 -12.36 -16.29 -10.99
N LYS A 37 -12.11 -15.83 -9.77
CA LYS A 37 -12.07 -14.40 -9.45
C LYS A 37 -10.64 -13.89 -9.50
N PRO A 38 -10.43 -12.59 -9.81
CA PRO A 38 -9.14 -11.96 -9.62
C PRO A 38 -8.67 -12.12 -8.17
N ASP A 39 -7.37 -12.30 -7.98
CA ASP A 39 -6.76 -12.46 -6.65
C ASP A 39 -6.88 -11.18 -5.81
N ASN A 40 -6.92 -10.03 -6.49
CA ASN A 40 -7.03 -8.71 -5.88
C ASN A 40 -8.47 -8.18 -5.98
N ALA A 41 -8.81 -7.28 -5.06
CA ALA A 41 -10.16 -6.80 -4.90
C ALA A 41 -10.72 -6.16 -6.18
N ALA A 42 -11.91 -6.59 -6.57
CA ALA A 42 -12.65 -6.08 -7.71
C ALA A 42 -14.12 -5.83 -7.35
N THR A 43 -14.70 -4.74 -7.84
CA THR A 43 -16.11 -4.38 -7.65
C THR A 43 -16.63 -3.57 -8.84
N SER A 44 -17.95 -3.55 -9.01
CA SER A 44 -18.61 -2.78 -10.06
C SER A 44 -19.90 -2.16 -9.52
N VAL A 45 -20.10 -0.87 -9.77
CA VAL A 45 -21.33 -0.14 -9.42
C VAL A 45 -21.70 0.76 -10.60
N GLY A 46 -22.83 0.46 -11.24
CA GLY A 46 -23.21 1.08 -12.51
C GLY A 46 -22.08 0.91 -13.53
N ASP A 47 -21.68 2.02 -14.15
CA ASP A 47 -20.63 2.04 -15.18
C ASP A 47 -19.20 1.98 -14.62
N ILE A 48 -19.03 2.16 -13.31
CA ILE A 48 -17.71 2.21 -12.68
C ILE A 48 -17.28 0.81 -12.24
N LYS A 49 -16.08 0.41 -12.67
CA LYS A 49 -15.41 -0.80 -12.20
C LYS A 49 -14.12 -0.44 -11.51
N ILE A 50 -13.87 -1.04 -10.36
CA ILE A 50 -12.59 -0.94 -9.65
C ILE A 50 -11.96 -2.32 -9.67
N GLN A 51 -10.71 -2.40 -10.09
CA GLN A 51 -9.96 -3.66 -10.17
C GLN A 51 -8.57 -3.50 -9.57
N ASN A 52 -7.99 -4.64 -9.17
CA ASN A 52 -6.65 -4.72 -8.59
C ASN A 52 -6.43 -3.77 -7.40
N ALA A 53 -7.45 -3.61 -6.54
CA ALA A 53 -7.36 -2.72 -5.40
C ALA A 53 -6.58 -3.35 -4.23
N ASN A 54 -5.54 -2.65 -3.79
CA ASN A 54 -4.64 -3.00 -2.71
C ASN A 54 -4.27 -1.77 -1.87
N VAL A 55 -4.01 -1.97 -0.59
CA VAL A 55 -3.39 -0.97 0.28
C VAL A 55 -1.95 -1.36 0.51
N ILE A 56 -1.01 -0.52 0.07
CA ILE A 56 0.41 -0.81 0.10
C ILE A 56 1.07 -0.01 1.23
N THR A 57 1.58 -0.71 2.22
CA THR A 57 2.26 -0.12 3.39
C THR A 57 3.77 -0.04 3.16
N GLN A 58 4.49 0.52 4.13
CA GLN A 58 5.95 0.55 4.13
C GLN A 58 6.54 -0.87 4.02
N PRO A 59 7.68 -1.03 3.32
CA PRO A 59 8.30 -2.34 3.09
C PRO A 59 8.76 -3.01 4.38
N ASP A 60 9.22 -2.23 5.35
CA ASP A 60 9.61 -2.73 6.66
C ASP A 60 8.36 -2.89 7.56
N VAL A 61 8.28 -4.05 8.22
CA VAL A 61 7.11 -4.43 9.02
C VAL A 61 6.92 -3.63 10.31
N ASN A 62 8.01 -3.07 10.81
CA ASN A 62 8.06 -2.29 12.04
C ASN A 62 8.02 -0.78 11.76
N ALA A 63 8.27 -0.36 10.52
CA ALA A 63 8.36 1.05 10.20
C ALA A 63 7.00 1.75 10.19
N LYS A 64 6.93 2.92 10.85
CA LYS A 64 5.81 3.83 10.69
C LYS A 64 5.97 4.58 9.37
N GLY A 65 4.85 5.05 8.83
CA GLY A 65 4.86 5.84 7.62
C GLY A 65 3.57 5.69 6.85
N PRO A 66 3.43 6.41 5.73
CA PRO A 66 2.22 6.41 4.93
C PRO A 66 1.94 5.04 4.31
N ALA A 67 0.67 4.84 3.96
CA ALA A 67 0.24 3.78 3.05
C ALA A 67 -0.32 4.40 1.77
N VAL A 68 -0.29 3.65 0.66
CA VAL A 68 -0.82 4.12 -0.64
C VAL A 68 -1.87 3.14 -1.13
N VAL A 69 -2.92 3.64 -1.77
CA VAL A 69 -3.88 2.78 -2.47
C VAL A 69 -3.39 2.59 -3.91
N ALA A 70 -3.20 1.33 -4.29
CA ALA A 70 -3.00 0.93 -5.67
C ALA A 70 -4.30 0.31 -6.19
N ALA A 71 -4.85 0.84 -7.27
CA ALA A 71 -6.08 0.33 -7.89
C ALA A 71 -6.23 0.88 -9.30
N THR A 72 -6.95 0.18 -10.17
CA THR A 72 -7.36 0.72 -11.47
C THR A 72 -8.86 0.98 -11.46
N VAL A 73 -9.23 2.24 -11.74
CA VAL A 73 -10.62 2.68 -11.83
C VAL A 73 -10.98 2.83 -13.30
N PHE A 74 -11.96 2.04 -13.76
CA PHE A 74 -12.50 2.07 -15.10
C PHE A 74 -13.86 2.75 -15.11
N ASN A 75 -14.10 3.57 -16.12
CA ASN A 75 -15.38 4.22 -16.36
C ASN A 75 -15.92 3.78 -17.72
N ASN A 76 -16.87 2.85 -17.71
CA ASN A 76 -17.53 2.38 -18.94
C ASN A 76 -18.67 3.31 -19.39
N GLY A 77 -18.89 4.42 -18.69
CA GLY A 77 -19.95 5.36 -18.97
C GLY A 77 -19.57 6.34 -20.07
N ALA A 78 -20.56 7.06 -20.57
CA ALA A 78 -20.40 8.05 -21.64
C ALA A 78 -19.93 9.44 -21.17
N LYS A 79 -19.74 9.64 -19.85
CA LYS A 79 -19.33 10.92 -19.25
C LYS A 79 -18.16 10.72 -18.32
N ASP A 80 -17.27 11.70 -18.28
CA ASP A 80 -16.16 11.74 -17.32
C ASP A 80 -16.69 11.74 -15.88
N GLN A 81 -15.97 11.05 -15.01
CA GLN A 81 -16.23 11.03 -13.57
C GLN A 81 -15.05 11.61 -12.82
N LYS A 82 -15.31 12.29 -11.71
CA LYS A 82 -14.27 12.77 -10.81
C LYS A 82 -14.24 11.91 -9.57
N LEU A 83 -13.09 11.30 -9.27
CA LEU A 83 -12.81 10.69 -7.99
C LEU A 83 -12.42 11.79 -7.01
N THR A 84 -13.25 12.00 -6.00
CA THR A 84 -13.15 13.15 -5.08
C THR A 84 -12.57 12.79 -3.73
N ALA A 85 -12.77 11.55 -3.29
CA ALA A 85 -12.23 11.04 -2.03
C ALA A 85 -12.02 9.52 -2.12
N ILE A 86 -11.02 9.04 -1.39
CA ILE A 86 -10.86 7.63 -1.04
C ILE A 86 -10.73 7.55 0.48
N ASP A 87 -11.65 6.85 1.12
CA ASP A 87 -11.63 6.60 2.56
C ASP A 87 -11.17 5.18 2.86
N ILE A 88 -10.31 5.05 3.86
CA ILE A 88 -9.60 3.83 4.26
C ILE A 88 -9.64 3.79 5.78
N ALA A 89 -10.25 2.75 6.36
CA ALA A 89 -10.37 2.62 7.83
C ALA A 89 -11.02 3.85 8.52
N GLY A 90 -11.89 4.58 7.81
CA GLY A 90 -12.52 5.80 8.32
C GLY A 90 -11.63 7.06 8.22
N GLN A 91 -10.47 6.98 7.58
CA GLN A 91 -9.58 8.10 7.31
C GLN A 91 -9.51 8.39 5.80
N SER A 92 -9.49 9.67 5.42
CA SER A 92 -9.41 10.07 4.02
C SER A 92 -7.97 10.11 3.52
N ALA A 93 -7.74 9.51 2.35
CA ALA A 93 -6.46 9.59 1.65
C ALA A 93 -6.32 10.91 0.87
N LYS A 94 -5.10 11.44 0.82
CA LYS A 94 -4.73 12.59 -0.02
C LYS A 94 -4.61 12.16 -1.47
N LEU A 95 -5.43 12.75 -2.33
CA LEU A 95 -5.44 12.51 -3.77
C LEU A 95 -4.53 13.47 -4.54
N THR A 96 -3.76 12.92 -5.46
CA THR A 96 -2.86 13.65 -6.37
C THR A 96 -3.08 13.13 -7.79
N PRO A 97 -3.45 13.98 -8.76
CA PRO A 97 -3.57 13.59 -10.17
C PRO A 97 -2.24 13.17 -10.81
N ALA A 98 -2.33 12.42 -11.91
CA ALA A 98 -1.18 12.14 -12.76
C ALA A 98 -0.66 13.47 -13.36
N GLY A 99 0.63 13.76 -13.19
CA GLY A 99 1.22 15.07 -13.51
C GLY A 99 1.38 16.02 -12.31
N GLY A 100 0.92 15.61 -11.12
CA GLY A 100 1.12 16.35 -9.87
C GLY A 100 -0.03 17.29 -9.50
N GLY A 101 0.21 18.14 -8.50
CA GLY A 101 -0.80 18.98 -7.88
C GLY A 101 -1.57 18.27 -6.78
N SER A 102 -2.73 18.80 -6.39
CA SER A 102 -3.57 18.23 -5.34
C SER A 102 -5.03 18.36 -5.72
N GLY A 103 -5.80 17.31 -5.51
CA GLY A 103 -7.24 17.35 -5.71
C GLY A 103 -7.79 16.14 -6.45
N GLN A 104 -8.95 16.36 -7.07
CA GLN A 104 -9.76 15.32 -7.67
C GLN A 104 -9.08 14.69 -8.88
N ILE A 105 -9.28 13.39 -9.05
CA ILE A 105 -8.70 12.62 -10.15
C ILE A 105 -9.80 12.38 -11.20
N THR A 106 -9.53 12.70 -12.46
CA THR A 106 -10.51 12.53 -13.54
C THR A 106 -10.40 11.14 -14.15
N VAL A 107 -11.50 10.39 -14.11
CA VAL A 107 -11.64 9.10 -14.81
C VAL A 107 -12.41 9.33 -16.12
N PRO A 108 -11.73 9.26 -17.28
CA PRO A 108 -12.34 9.62 -18.56
C PRO A 108 -13.45 8.65 -18.97
N ALA A 109 -14.46 9.15 -19.69
CA ALA A 109 -15.50 8.32 -20.30
C ALA A 109 -14.90 7.22 -21.20
N GLY A 110 -15.38 5.99 -21.07
CA GLY A 110 -14.86 4.83 -21.81
C GLY A 110 -13.40 4.48 -21.51
N GLY A 111 -12.79 5.08 -20.48
CA GLY A 111 -11.37 4.92 -20.17
C GLY A 111 -11.11 4.49 -18.73
N SER A 112 -9.87 4.70 -18.29
CA SER A 112 -9.42 4.29 -16.97
C SER A 112 -8.37 5.21 -16.39
N VAL A 113 -8.19 5.11 -15.08
CA VAL A 113 -7.07 5.71 -14.34
C VAL A 113 -6.44 4.65 -13.45
N VAL A 114 -5.12 4.62 -13.47
CA VAL A 114 -4.31 3.83 -12.54
C VAL A 114 -3.94 4.70 -11.35
N LEU A 115 -4.18 4.18 -10.15
CA LEU A 115 -3.76 4.73 -8.88
C LEU A 115 -2.55 3.96 -8.37
N GLY A 116 -1.56 4.68 -7.86
CA GLY A 116 -0.33 4.10 -7.32
C GLY A 116 0.71 3.80 -8.40
N GLY A 117 1.96 3.67 -7.97
CA GLY A 117 3.10 3.55 -8.88
C GLY A 117 3.64 4.89 -9.36
N LYS A 118 4.84 4.84 -9.94
CA LYS A 118 5.54 6.01 -10.46
C LYS A 118 4.74 6.66 -11.61
N ASP A 119 4.68 7.99 -11.61
CA ASP A 119 4.05 8.84 -12.65
C ASP A 119 2.52 8.70 -12.78
N ASN A 120 1.88 7.86 -11.97
CA ASN A 120 0.44 7.70 -11.90
C ASN A 120 -0.19 8.66 -10.88
N ALA A 121 -1.53 8.73 -10.89
CA ALA A 121 -2.25 9.40 -9.82
C ALA A 121 -2.02 8.65 -8.49
N SER A 122 -1.99 9.36 -7.38
CA SER A 122 -1.71 8.77 -6.06
C SER A 122 -2.82 9.06 -5.06
N ALA A 123 -3.01 8.10 -4.15
CA ALA A 123 -3.93 8.19 -3.02
C ALA A 123 -3.18 7.75 -1.77
N VAL A 124 -2.71 8.74 -0.99
CA VAL A 124 -1.79 8.50 0.14
C VAL A 124 -2.52 8.70 1.46
N LEU A 125 -2.51 7.67 2.29
CA LEU A 125 -2.95 7.72 3.67
C LEU A 125 -1.74 8.05 4.57
N ALA A 126 -1.82 9.15 5.31
CA ALA A 126 -0.72 9.58 6.18
C ALA A 126 -0.42 8.57 7.29
N SER A 127 -1.47 8.07 7.93
CA SER A 127 -1.40 7.00 8.93
C SER A 127 -1.42 5.65 8.20
N GLY A 128 -0.25 5.13 7.82
CA GLY A 128 -0.15 3.81 7.19
C GLY A 128 -0.37 2.69 8.20
N ARG A 129 0.70 2.07 8.72
CA ARG A 129 0.60 0.89 9.61
C ARG A 129 -0.23 1.10 10.88
N GLU A 130 -0.37 2.34 11.32
CA GLU A 130 -1.16 2.70 12.50
C GLU A 130 -2.67 2.57 12.26
N ALA A 131 -3.11 2.70 11.00
CA ALA A 131 -4.51 2.53 10.61
C ALA A 131 -4.80 1.17 9.94
N VAL A 132 -3.80 0.58 9.28
CA VAL A 132 -3.96 -0.65 8.50
C VAL A 132 -2.82 -1.64 8.75
N GLN A 133 -3.13 -2.91 9.03
CA GLN A 133 -2.14 -3.95 9.30
C GLN A 133 -1.96 -4.87 8.10
N ASP A 134 -0.72 -5.23 7.78
CA ASP A 134 -0.43 -6.18 6.70
C ASP A 134 -1.12 -7.53 6.90
N GLY A 135 -1.54 -8.14 5.80
CA GLY A 135 -2.27 -9.41 5.80
C GLY A 135 -3.75 -9.25 6.14
N ASN A 136 -4.18 -8.06 6.59
CA ASN A 136 -5.60 -7.76 6.81
C ASN A 136 -6.31 -7.37 5.51
N ILE A 137 -7.64 -7.40 5.55
CA ILE A 137 -8.53 -6.84 4.54
C ILE A 137 -9.05 -5.50 5.03
N GLN A 138 -8.83 -4.45 4.26
CA GLN A 138 -9.30 -3.10 4.57
C GLN A 138 -10.45 -2.68 3.66
N SER A 139 -11.52 -2.17 4.26
CA SER A 139 -12.62 -1.56 3.49
C SER A 139 -12.19 -0.19 2.96
N LEU A 140 -12.31 -0.03 1.64
CA LEU A 140 -12.07 1.18 0.88
C LEU A 140 -13.41 1.73 0.39
N THR A 141 -13.58 3.05 0.48
CA THR A 141 -14.72 3.75 -0.13
C THR A 141 -14.22 4.79 -1.11
N PHE A 142 -14.49 4.58 -2.39
CA PHE A 142 -14.20 5.51 -3.47
C PHE A 142 -15.43 6.38 -3.70
N THR A 143 -15.27 7.70 -3.62
CA THR A 143 -16.36 8.65 -3.86
C THR A 143 -16.19 9.26 -5.24
N LEU A 144 -17.12 8.95 -6.14
CA LEU A 144 -17.18 9.51 -7.48
C LEU A 144 -18.28 10.57 -7.61
N SER A 145 -18.07 11.55 -8.49
CA SER A 145 -18.95 12.71 -8.67
C SER A 145 -20.40 12.36 -9.01
N THR A 146 -20.63 11.32 -9.82
CA THR A 146 -21.97 10.96 -10.28
C THR A 146 -22.39 9.58 -9.81
N THR A 147 -21.49 8.60 -9.82
CA THR A 147 -21.80 7.24 -9.31
C THR A 147 -21.94 7.21 -7.79
N GLY A 148 -21.36 8.18 -7.07
CA GLY A 148 -21.37 8.21 -5.62
C GLY A 148 -20.36 7.24 -5.02
N LYS A 149 -20.72 6.60 -3.91
CA LYS A 149 -19.81 5.79 -3.09
C LYS A 149 -19.73 4.35 -3.60
N VAL A 150 -18.53 3.93 -3.98
CA VAL A 150 -18.21 2.56 -4.39
C VAL A 150 -17.31 1.93 -3.33
N LYS A 151 -17.77 0.82 -2.73
CA LYS A 151 -17.02 0.11 -1.69
C LYS A 151 -16.26 -1.07 -2.27
N ALA A 152 -15.02 -1.24 -1.85
CA ALA A 152 -14.18 -2.39 -2.16
C ALA A 152 -13.46 -2.86 -0.90
N ASN A 153 -13.12 -4.15 -0.82
CA ASN A 153 -12.37 -4.70 0.30
C ASN A 153 -11.00 -5.15 -0.20
N ALA A 154 -9.96 -4.38 0.08
CA ALA A 154 -8.62 -4.55 -0.47
C ALA A 154 -7.67 -5.21 0.54
N TYR A 155 -6.75 -6.03 0.06
CA TYR A 155 -5.69 -6.57 0.90
C TYR A 155 -4.67 -5.49 1.27
N VAL A 156 -4.21 -5.54 2.51
CA VAL A 156 -3.10 -4.72 2.99
C VAL A 156 -1.81 -5.51 2.85
N ILE A 157 -0.88 -4.98 2.07
CA ILE A 157 0.36 -5.65 1.68
C ILE A 157 1.56 -4.71 1.85
N PRO A 158 2.72 -5.20 2.29
CA PRO A 158 3.93 -4.38 2.34
C PRO A 158 4.49 -4.12 0.94
N ALA A 159 5.13 -2.96 0.74
CA ALA A 159 5.83 -2.59 -0.50
C ALA A 159 7.12 -3.41 -0.76
N THR A 160 7.02 -4.74 -0.70
CA THR A 160 8.12 -5.67 -0.94
C THR A 160 7.90 -6.44 -2.25
N SER A 161 8.96 -7.05 -2.77
CA SER A 161 8.91 -7.86 -4.00
C SER A 161 8.21 -7.12 -5.16
N TYR A 162 7.10 -7.66 -5.66
CA TYR A 162 6.31 -7.10 -6.76
C TYR A 162 5.75 -5.69 -6.51
N PHE A 163 5.64 -5.27 -5.25
CA PHE A 163 5.01 -4.00 -4.85
C PHE A 163 6.00 -2.88 -4.52
N GLN A 164 7.31 -3.11 -4.65
CA GLN A 164 8.34 -2.10 -4.35
C GLN A 164 8.14 -0.79 -5.13
N GLY A 165 7.72 -0.88 -6.40
CA GLY A 165 7.47 0.29 -7.25
C GLY A 165 6.12 0.99 -7.02
N TYR A 166 5.22 0.37 -6.26
CA TYR A 166 3.85 0.86 -6.01
C TYR A 166 3.66 1.36 -4.58
N GLY A 167 4.67 1.19 -3.73
CA GLY A 167 4.65 1.63 -2.35
C GLY A 167 4.79 3.14 -2.15
N PRO A 168 4.70 3.58 -0.89
CA PRO A 168 4.88 4.97 -0.53
C PRO A 168 6.28 5.47 -0.90
N SER A 169 6.34 6.63 -1.55
CA SER A 169 7.60 7.27 -1.94
C SER A 169 8.30 8.01 -0.79
N GLN A 170 7.57 8.27 0.30
CA GLN A 170 8.15 8.86 1.52
C GLN A 170 8.85 7.79 2.34
N LEU A 171 10.06 8.13 2.80
CA LEU A 171 10.82 7.24 3.68
C LEU A 171 10.00 6.90 4.92
N PRO A 172 9.99 5.63 5.33
CA PRO A 172 9.40 5.25 6.60
C PRO A 172 10.03 6.04 7.76
N GLN A 173 9.20 6.49 8.69
CA GLN A 173 9.69 7.03 9.96
C GLN A 173 10.14 5.86 10.84
N PRO A 174 11.37 5.89 11.38
CA PRO A 174 11.86 4.83 12.26
C PRO A 174 10.94 4.71 13.49
N SER A 175 10.44 3.50 13.73
CA SER A 175 9.73 3.18 14.96
C SER A 175 10.73 3.12 16.11
N GLY A 176 10.86 4.24 16.81
CA GLY A 176 11.78 4.39 17.92
C GLY A 176 12.92 5.34 17.56
N SER A 177 12.66 6.63 17.66
CA SER A 177 13.74 7.53 18.07
C SER A 177 13.95 7.23 19.55
N ALA A 178 15.05 6.58 19.90
CA ALA A 178 15.64 6.86 21.20
C ALA A 178 15.95 8.36 21.16
N SER A 179 15.08 9.16 21.77
CA SER A 179 15.39 10.55 22.06
C SER A 179 16.73 10.55 22.81
N PRO A 180 17.80 11.20 22.32
CA PRO A 180 18.86 11.58 23.23
C PRO A 180 18.25 12.66 24.10
N SER A 181 17.64 12.28 25.24
CA SER A 181 17.52 13.17 26.39
C SER A 181 18.92 13.37 26.95
N GLY A 182 19.72 14.12 26.20
CA GLY A 182 21.04 14.61 26.56
C GLY A 182 20.95 16.11 26.75
N SER A 183 20.04 16.58 27.61
CA SER A 183 20.17 17.93 28.20
C SER A 183 21.26 17.88 29.27
N ALA A 184 22.51 17.65 28.87
CA ALA A 184 23.65 18.08 29.66
C ALA A 184 23.78 19.59 29.44
N LYS A 185 23.19 20.34 30.37
CA LYS A 185 23.41 21.78 30.52
C LYS A 185 24.92 22.07 30.60
N PRO A 186 25.50 22.95 29.77
CA PRO A 186 26.83 23.48 30.03
C PRO A 186 26.74 24.37 31.28
N SER A 187 27.33 23.92 32.39
CA SER A 187 27.61 24.80 33.53
C SER A 187 29.01 25.36 33.35
N GLU A 188 29.11 26.47 32.64
CA GLU A 188 30.31 27.30 32.61
C GLU A 188 30.30 28.20 33.85
N SER A 189 31.19 27.94 34.81
CA SER A 189 31.77 28.93 35.74
C SER A 189 32.69 28.25 36.75
N GLY A 190 33.98 28.26 36.45
CA GLY A 190 35.07 27.88 37.34
C GLY A 190 36.34 28.61 36.93
N LYS A 191 36.39 29.90 37.23
CA LYS A 191 37.50 30.81 36.94
C LYS A 191 38.79 30.33 37.64
N PRO A 192 39.92 30.07 36.95
CA PRO A 192 41.17 29.83 37.63
C PRO A 192 41.78 31.19 37.99
N SER A 193 41.87 31.48 39.28
CA SER A 193 42.58 32.64 39.79
C SER A 193 43.60 32.20 40.84
N GLY A 194 44.87 32.26 40.45
CA GLY A 194 45.90 32.83 41.31
C GLY A 194 46.72 31.87 42.17
N SER A 195 47.99 31.75 41.76
CA SER A 195 49.18 31.80 42.62
C SER A 195 49.46 30.63 43.56
N ALA A 196 50.35 29.74 43.08
CA ALA A 196 51.20 28.94 43.94
C ALA A 196 52.39 29.82 44.39
N SER A 197 52.48 30.08 45.70
CA SER A 197 53.71 30.53 46.34
C SER A 197 54.03 29.56 47.48
N PRO A 198 55.28 29.03 47.57
CA PRO A 198 55.64 27.99 48.52
C PRO A 198 56.10 28.59 49.86
N SER A 199 55.53 28.14 50.96
CA SER A 199 56.09 28.35 52.30
C SER A 199 56.80 27.08 52.77
N THR A 200 58.11 27.09 52.61
CA THR A 200 59.06 26.19 53.27
C THR A 200 59.08 26.45 54.78
N SER A 201 59.06 25.42 55.61
CA SER A 201 59.72 25.43 56.93
C SER A 201 59.95 24.00 57.40
N GLY A 202 61.18 23.51 57.22
CA GLY A 202 61.66 22.26 57.77
C GLY A 202 63.19 22.21 57.69
N LYS A 203 63.87 22.68 58.73
CA LYS A 203 65.30 22.41 59.08
C LYS A 203 65.54 22.93 60.51
N PRO A 204 66.47 22.40 61.36
CA PRO A 204 67.76 21.76 61.03
C PRO A 204 68.10 20.44 61.75
N GLY A 205 68.83 19.52 61.10
CA GLY A 205 70.28 19.26 61.35
C GLY A 205 70.43 18.11 62.37
N ALA A 206 71.38 17.19 62.40
CA ALA A 206 72.65 16.88 61.74
C ALA A 206 72.72 15.32 61.64
N GLY A 207 73.43 14.69 60.71
CA GLY A 207 74.86 14.40 60.84
C GLY A 207 75.11 13.00 61.44
N GLY A 208 75.84 12.13 60.73
CA GLY A 208 76.56 11.00 61.33
C GLY A 208 76.09 9.58 61.00
N ALA A 209 76.78 8.97 60.03
CA ALA A 209 77.49 7.68 60.12
C ALA A 209 76.87 6.41 60.76
N HIS A 210 77.12 5.30 60.04
CA HIS A 210 77.62 4.01 60.53
C HIS A 210 76.63 2.89 60.97
N ALA A 211 76.73 1.80 60.19
CA ALA A 211 76.65 0.36 60.48
C ALA A 211 75.78 -0.21 61.61
N GLY A 212 75.12 -1.31 61.27
CA GLY A 212 75.57 -2.62 61.76
C GLY A 212 74.66 -3.35 62.75
N HIS A 213 74.33 -4.58 62.34
CA HIS A 213 73.86 -5.75 63.10
C HIS A 213 72.44 -5.75 63.67
#